data_AF-A0A945NKR6-F1
#
_entry.id   AF-A0A945NKR6-F1
#
_cell.length_a   1.000
_cell.length_b   1.000
_cell.length_c   1.000
_cell.angle_alpha   90.00
_cell.angle_beta   90.00
_cell.angle_gamma   90.00
#
_symmetry.space_group_name_H-M   'P 1'
#
loop_
_entity.id
_entity.type
_entity.pdbx_description
1 polymer ?
#
loop_
_entity_poly.entity_id
_entity_poly.type
_entity_poly.pdbx_seq_one_letter_code
_entity_poly.pdbx_strand_id
1 'polypeptide(L)'
;MSSIFGQQRAVHMLESALDGGRMHHAWVFSGPKGVGKHLTALWFAERLLGRSNSRDLHCICKEDVTWAQNPALQKRKQTNIPIDLLRERIVGGKTSDGKTHDSVAFKTSFEGGKKVFIIDEAELLDEAGQNSLLKTLE
;
A
#
# COMPACT_ATOMS: atom_id res chain seq x y z
N MET A 1 -3.40 -13.89 -18.68
CA MET A 1 -3.78 -14.95 -17.72
C MET A 1 -3.09 -14.63 -16.40
N SER A 2 -3.83 -14.44 -15.31
CA SER A 2 -3.25 -14.26 -13.97
C SER A 2 -2.51 -15.54 -13.61
N SER A 3 -1.18 -15.46 -13.45
CA SER A 3 -0.36 -16.56 -12.95
C SER A 3 -0.54 -16.77 -11.43
N ILE A 4 -1.77 -16.63 -10.93
CA ILE A 4 -2.12 -16.82 -9.52
C ILE A 4 -2.70 -18.22 -9.37
N PHE A 5 -1.85 -19.16 -8.97
CA PHE A 5 -2.22 -20.56 -8.84
C PHE A 5 -2.72 -20.88 -7.42
N GLY A 6 -3.79 -21.67 -7.33
CA GLY A 6 -4.31 -22.18 -6.04
C GLY A 6 -5.08 -21.16 -5.19
N GLN A 7 -5.39 -19.97 -5.71
CA GLN A 7 -6.14 -18.92 -5.00
C GLN A 7 -7.48 -18.58 -5.67
N GLN A 8 -8.15 -19.55 -6.30
CA GLN A 8 -9.34 -19.32 -7.14
C GLN A 8 -10.46 -18.61 -6.39
N ARG A 9 -10.68 -18.95 -5.10
CA ARG A 9 -11.70 -18.29 -4.27
C ARG A 9 -11.40 -16.81 -4.05
N ALA A 10 -10.15 -16.47 -3.74
CA ALA A 10 -9.74 -15.08 -3.54
C ALA A 10 -9.82 -14.30 -4.86
N VAL A 11 -9.32 -14.88 -5.96
CA VAL A 11 -9.40 -14.29 -7.30
C VAL A 11 -10.85 -13.99 -7.69
N HIS A 12 -11.77 -14.95 -7.52
CA HIS A 12 -13.18 -14.75 -7.84
C HIS A 12 -13.81 -13.60 -7.03
N MET A 13 -13.50 -13.52 -5.72
CA MET A 13 -13.99 -12.44 -4.87
C MET A 13 -13.51 -11.06 -5.37
N LEU A 14 -12.26 -10.97 -5.78
CA LEU A 14 -11.67 -9.73 -6.30
C LEU A 14 -12.27 -9.35 -7.66
N GLU A 15 -12.46 -10.32 -8.56
CA GLU A 15 -13.13 -10.09 -9.85
C GLU A 15 -14.58 -9.61 -9.65
N SER A 16 -15.32 -10.25 -8.74
CA SER A 16 -16.66 -9.82 -8.38
C SER A 16 -16.70 -8.39 -7.81
N ALA A 17 -15.67 -7.96 -7.08
CA ALA A 17 -15.56 -6.59 -6.58
C ALA A 17 -15.24 -5.56 -7.69
N LEU A 18 -14.50 -5.96 -8.73
CA LEU A 18 -14.25 -5.13 -9.91
C LEU A 18 -15.55 -4.94 -10.73
N ASP A 19 -16.31 -6.01 -10.91
CA ASP A 19 -17.51 -6.02 -11.76
C ASP A 19 -18.74 -5.45 -11.03
N GLY A 20 -18.89 -5.76 -9.74
CA GLY A 20 -20.11 -5.52 -8.97
C GLY A 20 -20.28 -4.10 -8.43
N GLY A 21 -19.36 -3.17 -8.74
CA GLY A 21 -19.45 -1.75 -8.37
C GLY A 21 -19.35 -1.43 -6.87
N ARG A 22 -19.44 -2.42 -5.97
CA ARG A 22 -19.22 -2.26 -4.52
C ARG A 22 -17.79 -2.65 -4.16
N MET A 23 -16.92 -1.64 -4.20
CA MET A 23 -15.51 -1.79 -3.89
C MET A 23 -15.22 -1.27 -2.49
N HIS A 24 -14.74 -2.12 -1.60
CA HIS A 24 -14.18 -1.67 -0.33
C HIS A 24 -12.88 -0.88 -0.59
N HIS A 25 -12.68 0.18 0.18
CA HIS A 25 -11.50 1.05 0.06
C HIS A 25 -10.23 0.40 0.61
N ALA A 26 -10.35 -0.63 1.46
CA ALA A 26 -9.24 -1.37 2.05
C ALA A 26 -9.44 -2.88 1.97
N TRP A 27 -8.35 -3.60 1.68
CA TRP A 27 -8.32 -5.05 1.56
C TRP A 27 -7.11 -5.59 2.32
N VAL A 28 -7.30 -6.66 3.09
CA VAL A 28 -6.22 -7.36 3.79
C VAL A 28 -6.02 -8.73 3.16
N PHE A 29 -4.84 -8.93 2.58
CA PHE A 29 -4.42 -10.23 2.07
C PHE A 29 -3.69 -10.96 3.20
N SER A 30 -4.24 -12.09 3.66
CA SER A 30 -3.70 -12.87 4.77
C SER A 30 -3.40 -14.31 4.34
N GLY A 31 -2.38 -14.91 4.95
CA GLY A 31 -1.92 -16.26 4.63
C GLY A 31 -0.41 -16.46 4.86
N PRO A 32 0.07 -17.70 4.77
CA PRO A 32 1.48 -18.03 5.02
C PRO A 32 2.45 -17.31 4.07
N LYS A 33 3.73 -17.24 4.45
CA LYS A 33 4.78 -16.65 3.60
C LYS A 33 4.90 -17.46 2.30
N GLY A 34 5.07 -16.77 1.18
CA GLY A 34 5.22 -17.41 -0.14
C GLY A 34 3.92 -17.80 -0.86
N VAL A 35 2.74 -17.63 -0.22
CA VAL A 35 1.44 -17.99 -0.84
C VAL A 35 1.01 -17.08 -2.00
N GLY A 36 1.75 -15.99 -2.28
CA GLY A 36 1.44 -15.06 -3.36
C GLY A 36 0.55 -13.87 -2.98
N LYS A 37 0.51 -13.47 -1.70
CA LYS A 37 -0.27 -12.31 -1.21
C LYS A 37 0.03 -11.03 -1.99
N HIS A 38 1.31 -10.65 -2.02
CA HIS A 38 1.79 -9.45 -2.72
C HIS A 38 1.45 -9.50 -4.21
N LEU A 39 1.73 -10.62 -4.87
CA LEU A 39 1.42 -10.81 -6.30
C LEU A 39 -0.08 -10.69 -6.59
N THR A 40 -0.93 -11.22 -5.70
CA THR A 40 -2.39 -11.13 -5.83
C THR A 40 -2.86 -9.69 -5.65
N ALA A 41 -2.33 -8.98 -4.65
CA ALA A 41 -2.63 -7.56 -4.42
C ALA A 41 -2.20 -6.69 -5.61
N LEU A 42 -1.01 -6.94 -6.15
CA LEU A 42 -0.47 -6.23 -7.31
C LEU A 42 -1.34 -6.43 -8.54
N TRP A 43 -1.66 -7.69 -8.87
CA TRP A 43 -2.55 -8.02 -9.98
C TRP A 43 -3.92 -7.35 -9.85
N PHE A 44 -4.48 -7.33 -8.63
CA PHE A 44 -5.76 -6.68 -8.38
C PHE A 44 -5.68 -5.17 -8.59
N ALA A 45 -4.60 -4.53 -8.12
CA ALA A 45 -4.36 -3.11 -8.30
C ALA A 45 -4.18 -2.72 -9.78
N GLU A 46 -3.43 -3.50 -10.55
CA GLU A 46 -3.26 -3.28 -12.00
C GLU A 46 -4.58 -3.36 -12.74
N ARG A 47 -5.44 -4.32 -12.37
CA ARG A 47 -6.80 -4.41 -12.94
C ARG A 47 -7.70 -3.25 -12.53
N LEU A 48 -7.59 -2.82 -11.28
CA LEU A 48 -8.33 -1.67 -10.78
C LEU A 48 -7.96 -0.36 -11.50
N LEU A 49 -6.68 -0.21 -11.85
CA LEU A 49 -6.15 0.95 -12.57
C LEU A 49 -6.23 0.80 -14.10
N GLY A 50 -6.58 -0.40 -14.59
CA GLY A 50 -6.71 -0.71 -16.01
C GLY A 50 -5.40 -0.83 -16.79
N ARG A 51 -4.25 -0.82 -16.10
CA ARG A 51 -2.91 -0.91 -16.71
C ARG A 51 -1.88 -1.42 -15.70
N SER A 52 -0.80 -2.00 -16.22
CA SER A 52 0.41 -2.27 -15.43
C SER A 52 1.25 -1.00 -15.25
N ASN A 53 2.03 -0.94 -14.17
CA ASN A 53 2.96 0.17 -13.87
C ASN A 53 2.32 1.58 -13.88
N SER A 54 1.07 1.71 -13.42
CA SER A 54 0.42 3.02 -13.26
C SER A 54 1.19 3.90 -12.27
N ARG A 55 1.25 5.21 -12.54
CA ARG A 55 1.85 6.20 -11.62
C ARG A 55 1.08 6.36 -10.31
N ASP A 56 -0.18 5.93 -10.32
CA ASP A 56 -1.10 5.97 -9.19
C ASP A 56 -1.10 4.64 -8.39
N LEU A 57 -0.19 3.71 -8.72
CA LEU A 57 0.09 2.51 -7.96
C LEU A 57 1.36 2.70 -7.13
N HIS A 58 1.21 2.68 -5.81
CA HIS A 58 2.30 2.85 -4.86
C HIS A 58 2.51 1.57 -4.05
N CYS A 59 3.67 0.95 -4.17
CA CYS A 59 4.09 -0.12 -3.28
C CYS A 59 4.96 0.48 -2.16
N ILE A 60 4.69 0.07 -0.93
CA ILE A 60 5.42 0.48 0.27
C ILE A 60 5.88 -0.79 0.97
N CYS A 61 7.18 -0.89 1.23
CA CYS A 61 7.77 -1.97 2.01
C CYS A 61 8.83 -1.42 2.98
N LYS A 62 9.34 -2.27 3.88
CA LYS A 62 10.34 -1.87 4.87
C LYS A 62 11.66 -1.43 4.23
N GLU A 63 11.98 -1.91 3.02
CA GLU A 63 13.20 -1.55 2.30
C GLU A 63 13.20 -0.09 1.85
N ASP A 64 12.01 0.50 1.66
CA ASP A 64 11.85 1.89 1.21
C ASP A 64 12.44 2.93 2.14
N VAL A 65 12.74 2.56 3.39
CA VAL A 65 13.48 3.42 4.33
C VAL A 65 14.82 3.87 3.75
N THR A 66 15.44 3.08 2.87
CA THR A 66 16.71 3.43 2.20
C THR A 66 16.59 4.63 1.27
N TRP A 67 15.40 4.88 0.73
CA TRP A 67 15.07 6.02 -0.13
C TRP A 67 14.11 7.00 0.56
N ALA A 68 14.03 6.97 1.88
CA ALA A 68 13.24 7.93 2.66
C ALA A 68 13.86 9.34 2.56
N GLN A 69 13.04 10.38 2.66
CA GLN A 69 13.51 11.77 2.70
C GLN A 69 14.13 12.12 4.06
N ASN A 70 13.69 11.46 5.14
CA ASN A 70 14.27 11.58 6.46
C ASN A 70 15.61 10.80 6.53
N PRO A 71 16.77 11.49 6.70
CA PRO A 71 18.08 10.83 6.76
C PRO A 71 18.25 9.88 7.95
N ALA A 72 17.46 10.07 9.02
CA ALA A 72 17.47 9.17 10.15
C ALA A 72 16.88 7.80 9.78
N LEU A 73 15.84 7.78 8.92
CA LEU A 73 15.23 6.53 8.44
C LEU A 73 16.18 5.74 7.53
N GLN A 74 16.93 6.42 6.66
CA GLN A 74 17.90 5.79 5.75
C GLN A 74 18.95 4.95 6.49
N LYS A 75 19.27 5.30 7.74
CA LYS A 75 20.25 4.61 8.58
C LYS A 75 19.65 3.51 9.46
N ARG A 76 18.31 3.35 9.48
CA ARG A 76 17.65 2.34 10.31
C ARG A 76 17.79 0.96 9.70
N LYS A 77 17.77 -0.06 10.57
CA LYS A 77 17.62 -1.45 10.14
C LYS A 77 16.21 -1.67 9.60
N GLN A 78 16.11 -2.35 8.46
CA GLN A 78 14.86 -2.72 7.76
C GLN A 78 14.13 -3.87 8.49
N THR A 79 13.71 -3.59 9.72
CA THR A 79 13.05 -4.58 10.60
C THR A 79 11.55 -4.34 10.74
N ASN A 80 11.11 -3.10 10.49
CA ASN A 80 9.72 -2.68 10.55
C ASN A 80 9.42 -1.60 9.49
N ILE A 81 8.15 -1.24 9.33
CA ILE A 81 7.70 -0.11 8.52
C ILE A 81 7.38 1.05 9.48
N PRO A 82 8.26 2.06 9.58
CA PRO A 82 8.07 3.14 10.54
C PRO A 82 6.98 4.11 10.09
N ILE A 83 6.24 4.68 11.05
CA ILE A 83 5.23 5.73 10.79
C ILE A 83 5.75 6.87 9.89
N ASP A 84 6.98 7.32 10.08
CA ASP A 84 7.54 8.43 9.30
C ASP A 84 7.63 8.09 7.81
N LEU A 85 7.89 6.84 7.44
CA LEU A 85 7.85 6.41 6.04
C LEU A 85 6.42 6.49 5.48
N LEU A 86 5.41 6.11 6.27
CA LEU A 86 4.00 6.25 5.87
C LEU A 86 3.59 7.71 5.72
N ARG A 87 4.07 8.60 6.60
CA ARG A 87 3.82 10.04 6.50
C ARG A 87 4.43 10.63 5.23
N GLU A 88 5.64 10.21 4.87
CA GLU A 88 6.29 10.64 3.64
C GLU A 88 5.60 10.11 2.37
N ARG A 89 5.06 8.88 2.41
CA ARG A 89 4.63 8.15 1.20
C ARG A 89 3.12 8.06 1.00
N ILE A 90 2.32 8.16 2.07
CA ILE A 90 0.88 7.87 2.04
C ILE A 90 0.09 8.97 2.75
N VAL A 91 0.20 9.04 4.08
CA VAL A 91 -0.79 9.72 4.94
C VAL A 91 -0.47 11.19 5.25
N GLY A 92 0.76 11.64 4.99
CA GLY A 92 1.20 12.99 5.35
C GLY A 92 1.37 13.18 6.86
N GLY A 93 1.69 14.41 7.25
CA GLY A 93 1.88 14.83 8.64
C GLY A 93 3.34 15.11 9.00
N LYS A 94 3.56 15.39 10.28
CA LYS A 94 4.87 15.78 10.81
C LYS A 94 5.73 14.55 11.13
N THR A 95 6.93 14.48 10.56
CA THR A 95 7.93 13.44 10.79
C THR A 95 8.81 13.77 11.99
N SER A 96 9.56 12.77 12.48
CA SER A 96 10.48 12.93 13.63
C SER A 96 11.61 13.92 13.39
N ASP A 97 12.01 14.17 12.13
CA ASP A 97 12.98 15.20 11.76
C ASP A 97 12.37 16.62 11.68
N GLY A 98 11.09 16.77 12.06
CA GLY A 98 10.40 18.04 12.18
C GLY A 98 9.77 18.56 10.89
N LYS A 99 9.98 17.87 9.76
CA LYS A 99 9.36 18.22 8.47
C LYS A 99 7.90 17.82 8.44
N THR A 100 7.12 18.48 7.60
CA THR A 100 5.71 18.17 7.37
C THR A 100 5.52 17.76 5.93
N HIS A 101 4.86 16.63 5.73
CA HIS A 101 4.56 16.08 4.42
C HIS A 101 3.08 16.19 4.13
N ASP A 102 2.73 16.49 2.89
CA ASP A 102 1.33 16.42 2.45
C ASP A 102 0.89 14.96 2.36
N SER A 103 -0.40 14.70 2.60
CA SER A 103 -0.97 13.39 2.37
C SER A 103 -1.03 13.07 0.87
N VAL A 104 -0.19 12.14 0.44
CA VAL A 104 -0.18 11.64 -0.95
C VAL A 104 -1.50 10.98 -1.29
N ALA A 105 -2.15 10.31 -0.32
CA ALA A 105 -3.46 9.70 -0.49
C ALA A 105 -4.53 10.71 -0.94
N PHE A 106 -4.49 11.95 -0.45
CA PHE A 106 -5.49 12.98 -0.76
C PHE A 106 -5.13 13.90 -1.94
N LYS A 107 -3.94 13.78 -2.54
CA LYS A 107 -3.60 14.55 -3.76
C LYS A 107 -4.42 14.12 -4.97
N THR A 108 -4.51 14.94 -6.00
CA THR A 108 -5.11 14.50 -7.28
C THR A 108 -4.30 13.34 -7.87
N SER A 109 -4.97 12.32 -8.39
CA SER A 109 -4.33 11.22 -9.15
C SER A 109 -3.64 11.77 -10.40
N PHE A 110 -2.50 11.22 -10.77
CA PHE A 110 -1.78 11.62 -11.99
C PHE A 110 -2.56 11.23 -13.26
N GLU A 111 -3.27 10.11 -13.23
CA GLU A 111 -3.97 9.55 -14.38
C GLU A 111 -5.48 9.86 -14.36
N GLY A 112 -5.93 10.76 -13.49
CA GLY A 112 -7.32 11.25 -13.44
C GLY A 112 -8.35 10.23 -12.93
N GLY A 113 -7.92 9.24 -12.14
CA GLY A 113 -8.76 8.16 -11.63
C GLY A 113 -8.46 7.77 -10.19
N LYS A 114 -8.37 6.46 -9.95
CA LYS A 114 -8.12 5.89 -8.61
C LYS A 114 -6.62 5.94 -8.29
N LYS A 115 -6.29 5.94 -7.00
CA LYS A 115 -4.95 5.67 -6.48
C LYS A 115 -4.99 4.43 -5.60
N VAL A 116 -3.94 3.64 -5.68
CA VAL A 116 -3.83 2.38 -4.94
C VAL A 116 -2.50 2.36 -4.19
N PHE A 117 -2.56 2.05 -2.91
CA PHE A 117 -1.40 1.87 -2.06
C PHE A 117 -1.37 0.41 -1.59
N ILE A 118 -0.26 -0.28 -1.83
CA ILE A 118 0.01 -1.63 -1.35
C ILE A 118 1.09 -1.51 -0.28
N ILE A 119 0.76 -1.89 0.95
CA ILE A 119 1.74 -2.05 2.02
C ILE A 119 2.10 -3.53 2.09
N ASP A 120 3.30 -3.88 1.63
CA ASP A 120 3.79 -5.24 1.72
C ASP A 120 4.31 -5.53 3.13
N GLU A 121 4.10 -6.76 3.61
CA GLU A 121 4.36 -7.15 4.99
C GLU A 121 3.75 -6.18 6.03
N ALA A 122 2.47 -5.83 5.86
CA ALA A 122 1.76 -4.86 6.72
C ALA A 122 1.78 -5.23 8.23
N GLU A 123 2.02 -6.50 8.57
CA GLU A 123 2.29 -6.94 9.94
C GLU A 123 3.53 -6.29 10.59
N LEU A 124 4.41 -5.69 9.78
CA LEU A 124 5.60 -4.98 10.22
C LEU A 124 5.35 -3.50 10.53
N LEU A 125 4.12 -3.01 10.39
CA LEU A 125 3.73 -1.68 10.83
C LEU A 125 3.78 -1.56 12.35
N ASP A 126 4.37 -0.47 12.84
CA ASP A 126 4.26 -0.12 14.25
C ASP A 126 2.83 0.35 14.60
N GLU A 127 2.51 0.36 15.90
CA GLU A 127 1.18 0.74 16.40
C GLU A 127 0.78 2.16 15.96
N ALA A 128 1.76 3.08 15.95
CA ALA A 128 1.55 4.45 15.47
C ALA A 128 1.19 4.49 13.98
N GLY A 129 1.87 3.67 13.16
CA GLY A 129 1.61 3.45 11.74
C GLY A 129 0.21 2.93 11.49
N GLN A 130 -0.19 1.86 12.20
CA GLN A 130 -1.53 1.28 12.10
C GLN A 130 -2.61 2.33 12.43
N ASN A 131 -2.46 3.04 13.56
CA ASN A 131 -3.40 4.09 13.97
C ASN A 131 -3.45 5.28 12.99
N SER A 132 -2.35 5.59 12.30
CA SER A 132 -2.35 6.64 11.28
C SER A 132 -3.13 6.27 10.03
N LEU A 133 -3.10 4.98 9.65
CA LEU A 133 -3.86 4.49 8.51
C LEU A 133 -5.36 4.49 8.80
N LEU A 134 -5.78 4.14 10.03
CA LEU A 134 -7.19 4.18 10.42
C LEU A 134 -7.82 5.56 10.12
N LYS A 135 -7.14 6.65 10.47
CA LYS A 135 -7.59 8.03 10.18
C LYS A 135 -7.73 8.37 8.70
N THR A 136 -7.14 7.56 7.82
CA THR A 136 -7.21 7.72 6.37
C THR A 136 -8.27 6.81 5.74
N LEU A 137 -8.63 5.72 6.44
CA LEU A 137 -9.58 4.71 5.98
C LEU A 137 -11.01 4.97 6.49
N GLU A 138 -11.16 5.65 7.62
CA GLU A 138 -12.43 6.18 8.17
C GLU A 138 -12.95 7.38 7.35
#